data_AF-A0A3C1MXZ4-F1
#
_entry.id   AF-A0A3C1MXZ4-F1
#
_cell.length_a   1.000
_cell.length_b   1.000
_cell.length_c   1.000
_cell.angle_alpha   90.00
_cell.angle_beta   90.00
_cell.angle_gamma   90.00
#
_symmetry.space_group_name_H-M   'P 1'
#
loop_
_entity.id
_entity.type
_entity.pdbx_description
1 polymer ?
#
loop_
_entity_poly.entity_id
_entity_poly.type
_entity_poly.pdbx_seq_one_letter_code
_entity_poly.pdbx_strand_id
1 'polypeptide(L)'
;MKAILFLVSLVLSLAAHAEIYKFVDESGQVTYTNLPRHGAKKLNLEPAATTAVTESSSTTRKKEAASSSTPSNFPRVDSSTQRKRDDVRRTVLEIELKTEQRNLAEAHTAQQ
;
A
#
# COMPACT_ATOMS: atom_id res chain seq x y z
N MET A 1 -22.64 25.92 -20.60
CA MET A 1 -22.51 25.84 -19.12
C MET A 1 -21.86 24.55 -18.65
N LYS A 2 -22.39 23.36 -18.99
CA LYS A 2 -21.80 22.05 -18.59
C LYS A 2 -20.35 21.83 -19.06
N ALA A 3 -20.05 22.21 -20.30
CA ALA A 3 -18.68 22.10 -20.85
C ALA A 3 -17.67 23.02 -20.15
N ILE A 4 -18.10 24.20 -19.70
CA ILE A 4 -17.26 25.14 -18.93
C ILE A 4 -16.98 24.55 -17.55
N LEU A 5 -17.99 23.95 -16.91
CA LEU A 5 -17.86 23.27 -15.62
C LEU A 5 -16.89 22.08 -15.69
N PHE A 6 -16.95 21.30 -16.77
CA PHE A 6 -15.98 20.22 -17.04
C PHE A 6 -14.56 20.77 -17.25
N LEU A 7 -14.40 21.82 -18.05
CA LEU A 7 -13.09 22.43 -18.32
C LEU A 7 -12.44 22.97 -17.03
N VAL A 8 -13.22 23.64 -16.18
CA VAL A 8 -12.77 24.16 -14.89
C VAL A 8 -12.33 23.01 -13.96
N SER A 9 -13.09 21.91 -13.92
CA SER A 9 -12.72 20.73 -13.13
C SER A 9 -11.40 20.09 -13.59
N LEU A 10 -11.15 20.08 -14.91
CA LEU A 10 -9.93 19.52 -15.49
C LEU A 10 -8.70 20.36 -15.15
N VAL A 11 -8.81 21.69 -15.20
CA VAL A 11 -7.72 22.61 -14.83
C VAL A 11 -7.38 22.51 -13.34
N LEU A 12 -8.38 22.32 -12.47
CA LEU A 12 -8.16 22.21 -11.03
C LEU A 12 -7.42 20.92 -10.62
N SER A 13 -7.48 19.86 -11.43
CA SER A 13 -6.80 18.59 -11.17
C SER A 13 -5.27 18.64 -11.35
N LEU A 14 -4.72 19.70 -11.97
CA LEU A 14 -3.28 19.82 -12.22
C LEU A 14 -2.47 20.22 -10.98
N ALA A 15 -3.12 20.61 -9.87
CA ALA A 15 -2.46 21.11 -8.67
C ALA A 15 -1.97 20.00 -7.69
N ALA A 16 -1.76 18.77 -8.14
CA ALA A 16 -1.24 17.69 -7.31
C ALA A 16 0.30 17.74 -7.22
N HIS A 17 0.84 18.57 -6.33
CA HIS A 17 2.28 18.62 -6.05
C HIS A 17 2.59 17.79 -4.79
N ALA A 18 3.18 16.61 -4.97
CA ALA A 18 3.61 15.74 -3.88
C ALA A 18 5.13 15.87 -3.67
N GLU A 19 5.54 16.83 -2.85
CA GLU A 19 6.96 17.03 -2.53
C GLU A 19 7.41 16.05 -1.45
N ILE A 20 8.46 15.28 -1.74
CA ILE A 20 9.03 14.32 -0.79
C ILE A 20 10.38 14.86 -0.30
N TYR A 21 10.58 14.81 1.01
CA TYR A 21 11.78 15.29 1.68
C TYR A 21 12.51 14.11 2.31
N LYS A 22 13.85 14.12 2.21
CA LYS A 22 14.73 13.17 2.89
C LYS A 22 15.44 13.88 4.04
N PHE A 23 15.30 13.34 5.23
CA PHE A 23 16.03 13.78 6.41
C PHE A 23 17.00 12.68 6.85
N VAL A 24 18.20 13.07 7.25
CA VAL A 24 19.20 12.20 7.88
C VAL A 24 19.51 12.80 9.23
N ASP A 25 19.27 12.05 10.30
CA ASP A 25 19.56 12.51 11.65
C ASP A 25 21.03 12.27 12.06
N GLU A 26 21.38 12.72 13.26
CA GLU A 26 22.73 12.58 13.84
C GLU A 26 23.14 11.12 14.04
N SER A 27 22.17 10.20 14.16
CA SER A 27 22.40 8.75 14.27
C SER A 27 22.54 8.05 12.90
N GLY A 28 22.39 8.80 11.81
CA GLY A 28 22.42 8.28 10.44
C GLY A 28 21.11 7.64 9.98
N GLN A 29 20.02 7.75 10.75
CA GLN A 29 18.72 7.21 10.36
C GLN A 29 18.09 8.10 9.27
N VAL A 30 17.68 7.47 8.18
CA VAL A 30 17.03 8.13 7.05
C VAL A 30 15.52 8.10 7.24
N THR A 31 14.89 9.28 7.25
CA THR A 31 13.43 9.42 7.29
C THR A 31 12.95 10.16 6.04
N TYR A 32 11.96 9.59 5.35
CA TYR A 32 11.25 10.25 4.25
C TYR A 32 9.93 10.82 4.76
N THR A 33 9.63 12.07 4.42
CA THR A 33 8.41 12.75 4.87
C THR A 33 7.87 13.67 3.78
N ASN A 34 6.56 13.91 3.80
CA ASN A 34 5.85 14.87 2.96
C ASN A 34 5.79 16.27 3.57
N LEU A 35 6.38 16.48 4.75
CA LEU A 35 6.39 17.76 5.46
C LEU A 35 7.79 18.40 5.40
N PRO A 36 7.91 19.71 5.14
CA PRO A 36 9.19 20.39 5.20
C PRO A 36 9.70 20.38 6.65
N ARG A 37 10.93 19.94 6.84
CA ARG A 37 11.61 19.90 8.15
C ARG A 37 12.98 20.55 8.02
N HIS A 38 13.41 21.23 9.08
CA HIS A 38 14.75 21.82 9.16
C HIS A 38 15.83 20.74 8.93
N GLY A 39 16.72 20.96 7.95
CA GLY A 39 17.76 20.00 7.56
C GLY A 39 17.31 18.90 6.60
N ALA A 40 16.04 18.85 6.19
CA ALA A 40 15.58 17.89 5.19
C ALA A 40 15.89 18.40 3.77
N LYS A 41 16.42 17.51 2.92
CA LYS A 41 16.68 17.80 1.50
C LYS A 41 15.48 17.39 0.66
N LYS A 42 14.93 18.33 -0.11
CA LYS A 42 13.87 18.04 -1.08
C LYS A 42 14.39 17.05 -2.13
N LEU A 43 13.68 15.95 -2.31
CA LEU A 43 14.00 14.94 -3.29
C LEU A 43 13.23 15.25 -4.58
N ASN A 44 13.97 15.48 -5.66
CA ASN A 44 13.37 15.59 -6.99
C ASN A 44 13.30 14.16 -7.56
N LEU A 45 12.14 13.52 -7.39
CA LEU A 45 11.87 12.22 -7.97
C LEU A 45 11.40 12.45 -9.40
N GLU A 46 12.10 11.88 -10.38
CA GLU A 46 11.53 11.79 -11.73
C GLU A 46 10.21 11.01 -11.66
N PRO A 47 9.21 11.35 -12.50
CA PRO A 47 7.97 10.60 -12.56
C PRO A 47 8.31 9.13 -12.75
N ALA A 48 7.91 8.28 -11.80
CA ALA A 48 8.20 6.86 -11.88
C ALA A 48 7.65 6.35 -13.21
N ALA A 49 8.54 5.94 -14.11
CA ALA A 49 8.10 5.30 -15.34
C ALA A 49 7.33 4.05 -14.91
N THR A 50 6.02 4.03 -15.18
CA THR A 50 5.23 2.82 -15.12
C THR A 50 5.73 1.91 -16.23
N THR A 51 6.84 1.22 -15.99
CA THR A 51 7.19 0.04 -16.78
C THR A 51 6.13 -0.99 -16.45
N ALA A 52 5.12 -1.06 -17.32
CA ALA A 52 4.33 -2.26 -17.47
C ALA A 52 5.34 -3.41 -17.60
N VAL A 53 5.33 -4.32 -16.63
CA VAL A 53 6.16 -5.51 -16.67
C VAL A 53 5.67 -6.32 -17.85
N THR A 54 6.29 -6.14 -19.01
CA THR A 54 6.11 -7.04 -20.15
C THR A 54 6.67 -8.38 -19.70
N GLU A 55 5.77 -9.34 -19.42
CA GLU A 55 6.14 -10.73 -19.19
C GLU A 55 6.87 -11.25 -20.43
N SER A 56 8.19 -11.13 -20.39
CA SER A 56 9.06 -11.76 -21.39
C SER A 56 9.20 -13.22 -20.99
N SER A 57 8.52 -14.04 -21.78
CA SER A 57 8.66 -15.47 -21.89
C SER A 57 10.13 -15.91 -21.86
N SER A 58 10.48 -16.85 -20.98
CA SER A 58 11.49 -17.87 -21.26
C SER A 58 11.51 -18.97 -20.19
N THR A 59 11.31 -20.20 -20.70
CA THR A 59 12.08 -21.40 -20.37
C THR A 59 12.05 -21.92 -18.92
N THR A 60 11.30 -23.02 -18.74
CA THR A 60 11.50 -24.11 -17.77
C THR A 60 12.33 -23.76 -16.53
N ARG A 61 11.72 -23.09 -15.54
CA ARG A 61 12.30 -23.03 -14.20
C ARG A 61 12.15 -24.37 -13.51
N LYS A 62 13.27 -25.07 -13.37
CA LYS A 62 13.49 -26.09 -12.35
C LYS A 62 13.03 -25.50 -11.01
N LYS A 63 12.28 -26.29 -10.24
CA LYS A 63 11.72 -25.95 -8.94
C LYS A 63 12.84 -25.79 -7.91
N GLU A 64 13.59 -24.70 -8.00
CA GLU A 64 14.51 -24.27 -6.95
C GLU A 64 13.64 -23.66 -5.86
N ALA A 65 13.58 -24.36 -4.72
CA ALA A 65 12.94 -23.87 -3.52
C ALA A 65 13.48 -22.46 -3.26
N ALA A 66 12.60 -21.46 -3.31
CA ALA A 66 12.95 -20.07 -3.08
C ALA A 66 13.72 -19.98 -1.76
N SER A 67 15.04 -19.76 -1.85
CA SER A 67 15.88 -19.47 -0.71
C SER A 67 15.40 -18.12 -0.16
N SER A 68 14.56 -18.20 0.88
CA SER A 68 14.12 -17.06 1.65
C SER A 68 15.35 -16.23 2.04
N SER A 69 15.42 -14.99 1.56
CA SER A 69 16.52 -14.02 1.77
C SER A 69 16.61 -13.51 3.21
N THR A 70 16.01 -14.21 4.16
CA THR A 70 15.96 -13.81 5.56
C THR A 70 17.29 -14.21 6.23
N PRO A 71 17.99 -13.27 6.90
CA PRO A 71 19.25 -13.56 7.58
C PRO A 71 19.05 -14.66 8.62
N SER A 72 20.04 -15.52 8.81
CA SER A 72 19.98 -16.68 9.72
C SER A 72 19.63 -16.30 11.16
N ASN A 73 19.93 -15.07 11.57
CA ASN A 73 19.68 -14.53 12.91
C ASN A 73 18.34 -13.79 13.06
N PHE A 74 17.40 -13.94 12.11
CA PHE A 74 16.10 -13.29 12.22
C PHE A 74 15.16 -14.06 13.18
N PRO A 75 14.52 -13.40 14.15
CA PRO A 75 13.58 -14.04 15.06
C PRO A 75 12.41 -14.67 14.29
N ARG A 76 12.16 -15.96 14.52
CA ARG A 76 11.04 -16.70 13.93
C ARG A 76 9.94 -16.88 14.95
N VAL A 77 8.70 -16.70 14.53
CA VAL A 77 7.52 -17.02 15.33
C VAL A 77 7.29 -18.54 15.25
N ASP A 78 6.96 -19.18 16.37
CA ASP A 78 6.66 -20.61 16.37
C ASP A 78 5.34 -20.88 15.63
N SER A 79 5.22 -22.08 15.07
CA SER A 79 4.06 -22.46 14.24
C SER A 79 2.75 -22.48 15.03
N SER A 80 2.78 -22.73 16.34
CA SER A 80 1.58 -22.76 17.18
C SER A 80 1.04 -21.35 17.43
N THR A 81 1.92 -20.39 17.69
CA THR A 81 1.57 -18.97 17.82
C THR A 81 1.09 -18.41 16.49
N GLN A 82 1.75 -18.76 15.39
CA GLN A 82 1.31 -18.36 14.06
C GLN A 82 -0.13 -18.80 13.78
N ARG A 83 -0.44 -20.08 14.03
CA ARG A 83 -1.80 -20.63 13.83
C ARG A 83 -2.84 -19.94 14.71
N LYS A 84 -2.55 -19.74 15.99
CA LYS A 84 -3.45 -19.01 16.91
C LYS A 84 -3.79 -17.62 16.39
N ARG A 85 -2.80 -16.88 15.84
CA ARG A 85 -3.04 -15.56 15.24
C ARG A 85 -3.90 -15.66 13.99
N ASP A 86 -3.67 -16.67 13.16
CA ASP A 86 -4.40 -16.85 11.91
C ASP A 86 -5.86 -17.26 12.19
N ASP A 87 -6.11 -18.09 13.21
CA ASP A 87 -7.45 -18.43 13.68
C ASP A 87 -8.20 -17.19 14.20
N VAL A 88 -7.55 -16.37 15.03
CA VAL A 88 -8.14 -15.11 15.52
C VAL A 88 -8.44 -14.17 14.35
N ARG A 89 -7.51 -14.01 13.41
CA ARG A 89 -7.72 -13.18 12.21
C ARG A 89 -8.93 -13.67 11.41
N ARG A 90 -9.05 -14.98 11.22
CA ARG A 90 -10.20 -15.56 10.50
C ARG A 90 -11.50 -15.24 11.22
N THR A 91 -11.57 -15.41 12.53
CA THR A 91 -12.77 -15.10 13.32
C THR A 91 -13.16 -13.63 13.20
N VAL A 92 -12.21 -12.69 13.26
CA VAL A 92 -12.48 -11.26 13.08
C VAL A 92 -13.09 -10.98 11.71
N LEU A 93 -12.48 -11.50 10.64
CA LEU A 93 -12.99 -11.31 9.28
C LEU A 93 -14.38 -11.91 9.08
N GLU A 94 -14.68 -13.05 9.70
CA GLU A 94 -16.01 -13.66 9.64
C GLU A 94 -17.07 -12.81 10.37
N ILE A 95 -16.71 -12.17 11.48
CA ILE A 95 -17.61 -11.25 12.21
C ILE A 95 -17.84 -9.97 11.40
N GLU A 96 -16.78 -9.38 10.86
CA GLU A 96 -16.86 -8.19 10.00
C GLU A 96 -17.75 -8.47 8.78
N LEU A 97 -17.52 -9.59 8.08
CA LEU A 97 -18.30 -9.97 6.91
C LEU A 97 -19.80 -10.13 7.24
N LYS A 98 -20.15 -10.78 8.35
CA LYS A 98 -21.55 -10.90 8.79
C LYS A 98 -22.17 -9.54 9.11
N THR A 99 -21.39 -8.65 9.72
CA THR A 99 -21.84 -7.30 10.07
C THR A 99 -22.13 -6.50 8.80
N GLU A 100 -21.23 -6.54 7.82
CA GLU A 100 -21.41 -5.87 6.53
C GLU A 100 -22.63 -6.42 5.76
N GLN A 101 -22.80 -7.74 5.73
CA GLN A 101 -23.98 -8.35 5.10
C GLN A 101 -25.30 -7.90 5.74
N ARG A 102 -25.33 -7.81 7.08
CA ARG A 102 -26.50 -7.30 7.81
C ARG A 102 -26.76 -5.83 7.47
N ASN A 103 -25.73 -4.99 7.52
CA ASN A 103 -25.84 -3.56 7.21
C ASN A 103 -26.32 -3.34 5.76
N LEU A 104 -25.83 -4.15 4.82
CA LEU A 104 -26.26 -4.13 3.42
C LEU A 104 -27.75 -4.50 3.31
N ALA A 105 -28.19 -5.56 3.98
CA ALA A 105 -29.59 -5.97 3.96
C ALA A 105 -30.51 -4.89 4.55
N GLU A 106 -30.12 -4.29 5.68
CA GLU A 106 -30.86 -3.18 6.31
C GLU A 106 -30.95 -1.97 5.37
N ALA A 107 -29.85 -1.60 4.71
CA ALA A 107 -29.85 -0.51 3.74
C ALA A 107 -30.79 -0.79 2.55
N HIS A 108 -30.82 -2.03 2.04
CA HIS A 108 -31.77 -2.42 0.99
C HIS A 108 -33.22 -2.34 1.44
N THR A 109 -33.54 -2.72 2.68
CA THR A 109 -34.90 -2.60 3.21
C THR A 109 -35.31 -1.15 3.46
N ALA A 110 -34.38 -0.28 3.86
CA ALA A 110 -34.65 1.13 4.12
C ALA A 110 -34.79 1.99 2.84
N GLN A 111 -34.34 1.48 1.69
CA GLN A 111 -34.51 2.13 0.38
C GLN A 111 -35.84 1.79 -0.31
N GLN A 112 -36.61 0.84 0.21
CA GLN A 112 -37.96 0.50 -0.26
C GLN A 112 -39.01 1.30 0.49
#